data_AF-A0A9P1HE96-F1
#
_entry.id   AF-A0A9P1HE96-F1
#
_cell.length_a   1.000
_cell.length_b   1.000
_cell.length_c   1.000
_cell.angle_alpha   90.00
_cell.angle_beta   90.00
_cell.angle_gamma   90.00
#
_symmetry.space_group_name_H-M   'P 1'
#
loop_
_entity.id
_entity.type
_entity.pdbx_description
1 polymer ?
#
loop_
_entity_poly.entity_id
_entity_poly.type
_entity_poly.pdbx_seq_one_letter_code
_entity_poly.pdbx_strand_id
1 'polypeptide(L)' 'MVRERVGEGRFIEVFVDTPLAICEARDPKGLYKKARAGELRNFTGIDSVYEAPESAEIHLN' A
#
# COMPACT_ATOMS: atom_id res chain seq x y z
N MET A 1 17.34 0.52 -3.90
CA MET A 1 15.99 1.04 -3.50
C MET A 1 15.94 2.57 -3.57
N VAL A 2 14.76 3.22 -3.60
CA VAL A 2 14.65 4.71 -3.62
C VAL A 2 15.41 5.34 -2.43
N ARG A 3 15.28 4.72 -1.24
CA ARG A 3 16.03 5.05 -0.03
C ARG A 3 17.53 5.25 -0.26
N GLU A 4 18.20 4.32 -0.95
CA GLU A 4 19.64 4.40 -1.25
C GLU A 4 20.00 5.57 -2.18
N ARG A 5 19.08 5.97 -3.07
CA ARG A 5 19.33 7.02 -4.07
C ARG A 5 19.20 8.43 -3.48
N VAL A 6 18.40 8.58 -2.44
CA VAL A 6 18.14 9.88 -1.78
C VAL A 6 19.25 10.23 -0.79
N GLY A 7 20.02 9.25 -0.33
CA GLY A 7 21.11 9.41 0.61
C GLY A 7 20.66 9.35 2.07
N GLU A 8 21.59 9.00 2.94
CA GLU A 8 21.35 8.71 4.35
C GLU A 8 20.72 9.91 5.10
N GLY A 9 19.75 9.63 5.98
CA GLY A 9 19.04 10.64 6.76
C GLY A 9 18.11 11.58 5.97
N ARG A 10 18.01 11.42 4.64
CA ARG A 10 17.19 12.29 3.77
C ARG A 10 15.93 11.61 3.23
N PHE A 11 15.69 10.37 3.62
CA PHE A 11 14.51 9.60 3.24
C PHE A 11 13.78 9.15 4.52
N ILE A 12 12.48 9.37 4.57
CA ILE A 12 11.61 8.94 5.66
C ILE A 12 10.48 8.13 5.02
N GLU A 13 10.44 6.83 5.31
CA GLU A 13 9.38 5.93 4.91
C GLU A 13 8.29 5.92 5.96
N VAL A 14 7.05 6.12 5.50
CA VAL A 14 5.87 6.12 6.36
C VAL A 14 4.96 4.99 5.92
N PHE A 15 4.88 3.95 6.76
CA PHE A 15 3.99 2.83 6.55
C PHE A 15 2.62 3.10 7.15
N VAL A 16 1.60 3.12 6.31
CA VAL A 16 0.20 3.20 6.72
C VAL A 16 -0.36 1.79 6.78
N ASP A 17 -0.30 1.17 7.95
CA ASP A 17 -0.67 -0.22 8.20
C ASP A 17 -2.17 -0.38 8.45
N THR A 18 -2.96 0.15 7.53
CA THR A 18 -4.41 -0.01 7.58
C THR A 18 -4.78 -1.38 7.00
N PRO A 19 -5.51 -2.24 7.73
CA PRO A 19 -5.97 -3.52 7.22
C PRO A 19 -6.73 -3.40 5.90
N LEU A 20 -6.51 -4.36 4.99
CA LEU A 20 -7.18 -4.39 3.67
C LEU A 20 -8.69 -4.25 3.77
N ALA A 21 -9.33 -4.91 4.75
CA ALA A 21 -10.76 -4.84 4.97
C ALA A 21 -11.26 -3.39 5.20
N ILE A 22 -10.47 -2.55 5.88
CA ILE A 22 -10.80 -1.14 6.11
C ILE A 22 -10.57 -0.33 4.82
N CYS A 23 -9.50 -0.61 4.08
CA CYS A 23 -9.25 0.02 2.78
C CYS A 23 -10.37 -0.28 1.77
N GLU A 24 -10.81 -1.53 1.70
CA GLU A 24 -11.94 -1.99 0.89
C GLU A 24 -13.27 -1.38 1.33
N ALA A 25 -13.50 -1.25 2.64
CA ALA A 25 -14.72 -0.61 3.15
C ALA A 25 -14.77 0.90 2.82
N ARG A 26 -13.62 1.57 2.79
CA ARG A 26 -13.53 3.00 2.45
C ARG A 26 -13.72 3.26 0.96
N ASP A 27 -13.10 2.44 0.11
CA ASP A 27 -13.07 2.47 -1.36
C ASP A 27 -13.56 3.78 -2.03
N PRO A 28 -12.91 4.94 -1.77
CA PRO A 28 -13.44 6.25 -2.15
C PRO A 28 -13.52 6.46 -3.67
N LYS A 29 -12.78 5.64 -4.43
CA LYS A 29 -12.71 5.68 -5.89
C LYS A 29 -13.42 4.50 -6.56
N GLY A 30 -14.00 3.58 -5.79
CA GLY A 30 -14.64 2.38 -6.34
C GLY A 30 -13.66 1.39 -6.99
N LEU A 31 -12.35 1.48 -6.67
CA LEU A 31 -11.32 0.67 -7.31
C LEU A 31 -11.32 -0.76 -6.76
N TYR A 32 -11.50 -0.93 -5.46
CA TYR A 32 -11.63 -2.27 -4.87
C TYR A 32 -12.87 -2.98 -5.41
N LYS A 33 -13.99 -2.26 -5.54
CA LYS A 33 -15.20 -2.81 -6.16
C LYS A 33 -14.97 -3.29 -7.60
N LYS A 34 -14.28 -2.51 -8.43
CA LYS A 34 -13.93 -2.90 -9.81
C LYS A 34 -12.96 -4.08 -9.87
N ALA A 35 -11.97 -4.11 -8.98
CA ALA A 35 -11.06 -5.24 -8.87
C ALA A 35 -11.78 -6.54 -8.48
N ARG A 36 -12.68 -6.49 -7.48
CA ARG A 36 -13.52 -7.62 -7.08
C ARG A 36 -14.47 -8.08 -8.20
N ALA A 37 -14.91 -7.16 -9.07
CA ALA A 37 -15.70 -7.48 -10.26
C ALA A 37 -14.88 -8.07 -11.43
N GLY A 38 -13.55 -8.16 -11.30
CA GLY A 38 -12.66 -8.66 -12.35
C GLY A 38 -12.38 -7.66 -13.49
N GLU A 39 -12.79 -6.39 -13.32
CA GLU A 39 -12.57 -5.33 -14.30
C GLU A 39 -11.15 -4.74 -14.23
N LEU A 40 -10.48 -4.91 -13.08
CA LEU A 40 -9.10 -4.50 -12.85
C LEU A 40 -8.26 -5.72 -12.46
N ARG A 41 -7.17 -5.95 -13.20
CA ARG A 41 -6.19 -7.02 -12.94
C ARG A 41 -4.95 -6.44 -12.27
N ASN A 42 -4.21 -7.30 -11.55
CA ASN A 42 -2.99 -6.96 -10.83
C ASN A 42 -3.20 -5.82 -9.81
N PHE A 43 -4.34 -5.83 -9.14
CA PHE A 43 -4.71 -4.90 -8.10
C PHE A 43 -4.09 -5.30 -6.75
N THR A 44 -3.30 -4.38 -6.19
CA THR A 44 -2.58 -4.57 -4.93
C THR A 44 -3.53 -4.87 -3.77
N GLY A 45 -3.25 -5.94 -3.04
CA GLY A 45 -4.07 -6.46 -1.94
C GLY A 45 -5.15 -7.46 -2.37
N ILE A 46 -5.41 -7.63 -3.68
CA ILE A 46 -6.42 -8.57 -4.21
C ILE A 46 -5.74 -9.73 -4.93
N ASP A 47 -5.19 -9.46 -6.11
CA ASP A 47 -4.52 -10.43 -6.99
C ASP A 47 -3.03 -10.09 -7.19
N SER A 48 -2.55 -9.01 -6.55
CA SER A 48 -1.14 -8.68 -6.41
C SER A 48 -0.77 -8.44 -4.95
N VAL A 49 0.42 -8.87 -4.54
CA VAL A 49 0.92 -8.76 -3.17
C VAL A 49 1.37 -7.34 -2.87
N TYR A 50 1.03 -6.83 -1.68
CA TYR A 50 1.69 -5.67 -1.10
C TYR A 50 2.81 -6.16 -0.18
N GLU A 51 4.04 -5.76 -0.48
CA GLU A 51 5.20 -6.04 0.36
C GLU A 51 5.35 -4.91 1.37
N ALA A 52 5.00 -5.18 2.63
CA ALA A 52 5.17 -4.21 3.70
C ALA A 52 6.66 -3.89 3.93
N PRO A 53 7.00 -2.64 4.26
CA PRO A 53 8.39 -2.26 4.53
C PRO A 53 8.89 -2.95 5.81
N GLU A 54 10.11 -3.49 5.76
CA GLU A 54 10.71 -4.19 6.90
C GLU A 54 11.13 -3.24 8.03
N SER A 55 11.46 -1.98 7.71
CA SER A 55 12.03 -1.01 8.65
C SER A 55 11.65 0.44 8.32
N ALA A 56 10.35 0.71 8.23
CA ALA A 56 9.87 2.08 8.03
C ALA A 56 10.20 2.98 9.24
N GLU A 57 10.55 4.24 9.00
CA GLU A 57 10.79 5.22 10.06
C GLU A 57 9.53 5.56 10.87
N ILE A 58 8.37 5.51 10.21
CA ILE A 58 7.08 5.82 10.83
C ILE A 58 6.07 4.72 10.48
N HIS A 59 5.37 4.23 11.50
CA HIS A 59 4.28 3.25 11.38
C HIS A 59 2.99 3.86 11.93
N LEU A 60 1.94 3.90 11.10
CA LEU A 60 0.61 4.41 11.44
C LEU A 60 -0.41 3.26 11.43
N ASN A 61 -1.26 3.21 12.46
CA ASN A 61 -2.36 2.24 12.62
C ASN A 61 -3.73 2.92 12.47
#